data_AF-A0A3N9Y5Q4-F1
#
_entry.id   AF-A0A3N9Y5Q4-F1
#
_cell.length_a   1.000
_cell.length_b   1.000
_cell.length_c   1.000
_cell.angle_alpha   90.00
_cell.angle_beta   90.00
_cell.angle_gamma   90.00
#
_symmetry.space_group_name_H-M   'P 1'
#
loop_
_entity.id
_entity.type
_entity.pdbx_description
1 polymer ?
#
loop_
_entity_poly.entity_id
_entity_poly.type
_entity_poly.pdbx_seq_one_letter_code
_entity_poly.pdbx_strand_id
1 'polypeptide(L)'
;VTANYARVPVGLMRGLPRNADVAVFHPYVYGVLDELVTEFALRDPSRPYPQQRAYDELLRPDAPRLEDWLPPAEDRWRLAATAVSHREMYTHDGCDPIKWDHWLYARYGAHRRAMAATLDLWIAVAAAWAAEREIPL
;
A
#
# COMPACT_ATOMS: atom_id res chain seq x y z
N VAL A 1 17.53 3.34 19.75
CA VAL A 1 17.52 2.89 18.34
C VAL A 1 16.14 2.30 18.07
N THR A 2 15.44 2.79 17.06
CA THR A 2 14.09 2.29 16.71
C THR A 2 14.20 1.48 15.43
N ALA A 3 13.78 0.22 15.48
CA ALA A 3 13.74 -0.64 14.30
C ALA A 3 12.33 -0.63 13.71
N ASN A 4 12.20 -0.28 12.42
CA ASN A 4 10.96 -0.38 11.68
C ASN A 4 11.07 -1.54 10.70
N TYR A 5 10.12 -2.47 10.79
CA TYR A 5 10.09 -3.66 9.97
C TYR A 5 8.84 -3.69 9.10
N ALA A 6 9.03 -3.29 7.84
CA ALA A 6 7.99 -3.31 6.81
C ALA A 6 7.76 -4.70 6.19
N ARG A 7 8.78 -5.58 6.21
CA ARG A 7 8.77 -6.88 5.52
C ARG A 7 9.57 -7.97 6.23
N VAL A 8 9.84 -7.84 7.53
CA VAL A 8 10.58 -8.90 8.24
C VAL A 8 9.81 -10.21 8.14
N PRO A 9 10.44 -11.28 7.66
CA PRO A 9 9.86 -12.61 7.74
C PRO A 9 9.51 -12.88 9.19
N VAL A 10 8.23 -13.14 9.44
CA VAL A 10 7.66 -13.35 10.78
C VAL A 10 8.46 -14.34 11.65
N GLY A 11 9.18 -15.29 11.03
CA GLY A 11 10.04 -16.24 11.72
C GLY A 11 11.36 -15.67 12.28
N LEU A 12 11.75 -14.44 11.93
CA LEU A 12 13.02 -13.83 12.34
C LEU A 12 12.89 -12.89 13.55
N MET A 13 11.71 -12.80 14.17
CA MET A 13 11.44 -11.87 15.27
C MET A 13 12.26 -12.14 16.54
N ARG A 14 12.77 -13.37 16.71
CA ARG A 14 13.73 -13.71 17.77
C ARG A 14 15.10 -13.07 17.60
N GLY A 15 15.45 -12.66 16.37
CA GLY A 15 16.70 -11.96 16.06
C GLY A 15 16.70 -10.48 16.46
N LEU A 16 15.56 -9.96 16.95
CA LEU A 16 15.46 -8.56 17.38
C LEU A 16 16.20 -8.33 18.70
N PRO A 17 16.93 -7.19 18.85
CA PRO A 17 17.64 -6.87 20.08
C PRO A 17 16.75 -6.98 21.32
N ARG A 18 17.27 -7.61 22.39
CA ARG A 18 16.52 -7.80 23.64
C ARG A 18 16.33 -6.51 24.44
N ASN A 19 17.15 -5.51 24.18
CA ASN A 19 17.08 -4.18 24.79
C ASN A 19 16.20 -3.19 24.00
N ALA A 20 15.29 -3.68 23.15
CA ALA A 20 14.32 -2.81 22.47
C ALA A 20 13.16 -2.50 23.42
N ASP A 21 12.97 -1.22 23.75
CA ASP A 21 11.94 -0.76 24.69
C ASP A 21 10.54 -0.65 24.05
N VAL A 22 10.48 -0.52 22.72
CA VAL A 22 9.25 -0.33 21.94
C VAL A 22 9.32 -1.14 20.64
N ALA A 23 8.23 -1.81 20.28
CA ALA A 23 8.05 -2.39 18.96
C ALA A 23 6.86 -1.75 18.23
N VAL A 24 7.06 -1.45 16.94
CA VAL A 24 6.02 -0.95 16.04
C VAL A 24 5.87 -1.93 14.90
N PHE A 25 4.67 -2.47 14.73
CA PHE A 25 4.31 -3.39 13.67
C PHE A 25 3.47 -2.64 12.64
N HIS A 26 3.89 -2.65 11.37
CA HIS A 26 3.15 -2.05 10.27
C HIS A 26 2.84 -3.13 9.21
N PRO A 27 1.81 -3.96 9.44
CA PRO A 27 1.49 -5.06 8.55
C PRO A 27 0.93 -4.54 7.24
N TYR A 28 1.66 -4.75 6.15
CA TYR A 28 1.18 -4.46 4.80
C TYR A 28 0.23 -5.56 4.33
N VAL A 29 -1.07 -5.30 4.39
CA VAL A 29 -2.13 -6.20 3.88
C VAL A 29 -2.66 -5.62 2.57
N TYR A 30 -1.94 -5.84 1.47
CA TYR A 30 -2.28 -5.21 0.20
C TYR A 30 -3.56 -5.81 -0.44
N GLY A 31 -3.65 -7.14 -0.57
CA GLY A 31 -4.85 -7.81 -1.11
C GLY A 31 -5.38 -7.16 -2.39
N VAL A 32 -6.60 -6.63 -2.31
CA VAL A 32 -7.26 -5.93 -3.43
C VAL A 32 -6.43 -4.76 -3.98
N LEU A 33 -5.69 -4.05 -3.12
CA LEU A 33 -4.81 -2.95 -3.53
C LEU A 33 -3.63 -3.45 -4.37
N ASP A 34 -3.11 -4.66 -4.12
CA ASP A 34 -2.04 -5.25 -4.95
C ASP A 34 -2.55 -5.57 -6.36
N GLU A 35 -3.78 -6.08 -6.45
CA GLU A 35 -4.47 -6.29 -7.73
C GLU A 35 -4.63 -4.96 -8.46
N LEU A 36 -5.07 -3.89 -7.79
CA LEU A 36 -5.22 -2.56 -8.39
C LEU A 36 -3.89 -2.04 -8.93
N VAL A 37 -2.84 -2.08 -8.11
CA VAL A 37 -1.48 -1.64 -8.49
C VAL A 37 -1.00 -2.40 -9.72
N THR A 38 -1.28 -3.69 -9.79
CA THR A 38 -0.89 -4.57 -10.90
C THR A 38 -1.71 -4.32 -12.16
N GLU A 39 -3.03 -4.24 -12.05
CA GLU A 39 -3.96 -4.04 -13.18
C GLU A 39 -3.70 -2.71 -13.89
N PHE A 40 -3.45 -1.64 -13.12
CA PHE A 40 -3.21 -0.31 -13.65
C PHE A 40 -1.73 0.02 -13.85
N ALA A 41 -0.82 -0.95 -13.65
CA ALA A 41 0.62 -0.78 -13.79
C ALA A 41 1.14 0.46 -13.02
N LEU A 42 0.63 0.67 -11.81
CA LEU A 42 0.95 1.87 -11.01
C LEU A 42 2.42 1.93 -10.62
N ARG A 43 3.04 0.77 -10.38
CA ARG A 43 4.45 0.66 -9.96
C ARG A 43 5.34 -0.06 -10.96
N ASP A 44 4.82 -0.37 -12.15
CA ASP A 44 5.56 -1.07 -13.21
C ASP A 44 5.68 -0.18 -14.46
N PRO A 45 6.80 0.55 -14.63
CA PRO A 45 6.98 1.44 -15.77
C PRO A 45 7.15 0.68 -17.10
N SER A 46 7.45 -0.62 -17.07
CA SER A 46 7.60 -1.43 -18.28
C SER A 46 6.27 -1.68 -19.00
N ARG A 47 5.15 -1.55 -18.27
CA ARG A 47 3.80 -1.66 -18.80
C ARG A 47 3.18 -0.28 -18.98
N PRO A 48 2.37 -0.06 -20.04
CA PRO A 48 1.64 1.19 -20.20
C PRO A 48 0.56 1.33 -19.11
N TYR A 49 0.34 2.55 -18.64
CA TYR A 49 -0.81 2.87 -17.81
C TYR A 49 -2.09 2.80 -18.66
N PRO A 50 -3.11 2.00 -18.27
CA PRO A 50 -4.32 1.82 -19.08
C PRO A 50 -5.27 3.01 -18.89
N GLN A 51 -4.92 4.16 -19.48
CA GLN A 51 -5.58 5.45 -19.28
C GLN A 51 -7.11 5.40 -19.48
N GLN A 52 -7.60 4.79 -20.56
CA GLN A 52 -9.04 4.73 -20.83
C GLN A 52 -9.77 3.90 -19.78
N ARG A 53 -9.25 2.72 -19.44
CA ARG A 53 -9.80 1.89 -18.36
C ARG A 53 -9.82 2.62 -17.03
N ALA A 54 -8.79 3.42 -16.74
CA ALA A 54 -8.76 4.22 -15.53
C ALA A 54 -9.88 5.27 -15.50
N TYR A 55 -10.19 5.94 -16.61
CA TYR A 55 -11.36 6.81 -16.69
C TYR A 55 -12.67 6.07 -16.45
N ASP A 56 -12.81 4.87 -17.00
CA ASP A 56 -14.04 4.10 -16.90
C ASP A 56 -14.23 3.56 -15.47
N GLU A 57 -13.15 3.09 -14.83
CA GLU A 57 -13.21 2.29 -13.59
C GLU A 57 -12.73 3.01 -12.32
N LEU A 58 -11.92 4.07 -12.40
CA LEU A 58 -11.24 4.65 -11.21
C LEU A 58 -11.29 6.18 -11.12
N LEU A 59 -11.22 6.91 -12.23
CA LEU A 59 -11.01 8.35 -12.25
C LEU A 59 -12.31 9.13 -12.43
N ARG A 60 -12.28 10.38 -11.96
CA ARG A 60 -13.36 11.35 -12.22
C ARG A 60 -13.40 11.67 -13.72
N PRO A 61 -14.59 12.00 -14.28
CA PRO A 61 -14.72 12.35 -15.70
C PRO A 61 -13.86 13.54 -16.13
N ASP A 62 -13.52 14.44 -15.21
CA ASP A 62 -12.74 15.66 -15.42
C ASP A 62 -11.25 15.50 -15.05
N ALA A 63 -10.81 14.31 -14.65
CA ALA A 63 -9.40 14.09 -14.33
C ALA A 63 -8.53 14.36 -15.58
N PRO A 64 -7.42 15.11 -15.46
CA PRO A 64 -6.51 15.34 -16.58
C PRO A 64 -5.93 14.02 -17.07
N ARG A 65 -5.34 13.97 -18.26
CA ARG A 65 -4.58 12.80 -18.70
C ARG A 65 -3.29 12.69 -17.86
N LEU A 66 -2.76 11.47 -17.69
CA LEU A 66 -1.54 11.25 -16.92
C LEU A 66 -0.37 12.14 -17.38
N GLU A 67 -0.22 12.33 -18.69
CA GLU A 67 0.86 13.14 -19.29
C GLU A 67 0.72 14.65 -19.00
N ASP A 68 -0.51 15.10 -18.76
CA ASP A 68 -0.83 16.50 -18.45
C ASP A 68 -0.85 16.76 -16.93
N TRP A 69 -0.84 15.70 -16.12
CA TRP A 69 -0.85 15.83 -14.66
C TRP A 69 0.55 16.05 -14.10
N LEU A 70 0.79 17.26 -13.64
CA LEU A 70 2.00 17.65 -12.93
C LEU A 70 1.66 18.56 -11.75
N PRO A 71 2.40 18.46 -10.62
CA PRO A 71 2.31 19.47 -9.58
C PRO A 71 2.80 20.83 -10.10
N PRO A 72 2.49 21.93 -9.37
CA PRO A 72 3.04 23.25 -9.63
C PRO A 72 4.55 23.23 -9.80
N ALA A 73 5.09 24.12 -10.64
CA ALA A 73 6.50 24.08 -11.06
C ALA A 73 7.46 24.11 -9.85
N GLU A 74 7.15 24.95 -8.85
CA GLU A 74 7.87 25.08 -7.59
C GLU A 74 7.88 23.80 -6.73
N ASP A 75 6.95 22.88 -6.95
CA ASP A 75 6.80 21.63 -6.20
C ASP A 75 7.22 20.38 -6.97
N ARG A 76 7.64 20.51 -8.25
CA ARG A 76 8.05 19.36 -9.09
C ARG A 76 9.24 18.58 -8.54
N TRP A 77 10.08 19.21 -7.72
CA TRP A 77 11.18 18.52 -7.04
C TRP A 77 10.68 17.35 -6.17
N ARG A 78 9.44 17.40 -5.68
CA ARG A 78 8.83 16.33 -4.88
C ARG A 78 8.69 15.03 -5.66
N LEU A 79 8.49 15.09 -6.98
CA LEU A 79 8.41 13.90 -7.84
C LEU A 79 9.74 13.14 -7.88
N ALA A 80 10.87 13.82 -7.70
CA ALA A 80 12.19 13.20 -7.61
C ALA A 80 12.56 12.76 -6.19
N ALA A 81 11.95 13.38 -5.16
CA ALA A 81 12.22 13.09 -3.75
C ALA A 81 11.32 12.00 -3.14
N THR A 82 10.17 11.70 -3.77
CA THR A 82 9.20 10.71 -3.28
C THR A 82 9.53 9.29 -3.73
N ALA A 83 9.15 8.31 -2.89
CA ALA A 83 9.17 6.89 -3.26
C ALA A 83 7.87 6.43 -3.95
N VAL A 84 6.82 7.25 -3.94
CA VAL A 84 5.53 6.95 -4.58
C VAL A 84 5.63 7.28 -6.07
N SER A 85 5.17 6.38 -6.94
CA SER A 85 5.31 6.60 -8.38
C SER A 85 4.41 7.74 -8.88
N HIS A 86 4.81 8.39 -9.97
CA HIS A 86 4.01 9.44 -10.63
C HIS A 86 2.60 8.94 -11.01
N ARG A 87 2.50 7.72 -11.53
CA ARG A 87 1.22 7.07 -11.84
C ARG A 87 0.36 6.83 -10.61
N GLU A 88 0.96 6.38 -9.51
CA GLU A 88 0.24 6.13 -8.27
C GLU A 88 -0.29 7.45 -7.70
N MET A 89 0.53 8.50 -7.64
CA MET A 89 0.06 9.83 -7.19
C MET A 89 -1.07 10.37 -8.08
N TYR A 90 -0.89 10.32 -9.40
CA TYR A 90 -1.92 10.73 -10.37
C TYR A 90 -3.25 10.00 -10.16
N THR A 91 -3.20 8.68 -10.01
CA THR A 91 -4.40 7.84 -9.90
C THR A 91 -5.17 8.13 -8.61
N HIS A 92 -4.46 8.42 -7.52
CA HIS A 92 -5.08 8.82 -6.26
C HIS A 92 -5.63 10.25 -6.31
N ASP A 93 -4.94 11.20 -6.95
CA ASP A 93 -5.39 12.59 -7.08
C ASP A 93 -6.62 12.73 -7.99
N GLY A 94 -6.65 11.98 -9.10
CA GLY A 94 -7.74 11.92 -10.06
C GLY A 94 -8.90 10.99 -9.67
N CYS A 95 -8.82 10.32 -8.52
CA CYS A 95 -9.75 9.28 -8.10
C CYS A 95 -11.22 9.77 -8.00
N ASP A 96 -12.13 9.00 -8.58
CA ASP A 96 -13.56 9.07 -8.27
C ASP A 96 -13.86 8.13 -7.09
N PRO A 97 -14.26 8.65 -5.92
CA PRO A 97 -14.40 7.84 -4.72
C PRO A 97 -15.45 6.74 -4.87
N ILE A 98 -16.51 6.96 -5.67
CA ILE A 98 -17.58 5.96 -5.85
C ILE A 98 -17.09 4.83 -6.75
N LYS A 99 -16.43 5.17 -7.87
CA LYS A 99 -15.87 4.15 -8.77
C LYS A 99 -14.80 3.33 -8.08
N TRP A 100 -13.92 3.99 -7.33
CA TRP A 100 -12.86 3.35 -6.57
C TRP A 100 -13.41 2.38 -5.52
N ASP A 101 -14.38 2.82 -4.70
CA ASP A 101 -15.00 1.96 -3.70
C ASP A 101 -15.70 0.76 -4.34
N HIS A 102 -16.44 0.99 -5.43
CA HIS A 102 -17.06 -0.10 -6.20
C HIS A 102 -16.02 -1.09 -6.74
N TRP A 103 -14.90 -0.59 -7.29
CA TRP A 103 -13.83 -1.42 -7.81
C TRP A 103 -13.22 -2.32 -6.73
N LEU A 104 -12.94 -1.74 -5.55
CA LEU A 104 -12.41 -2.47 -4.39
C LEU A 104 -13.42 -3.49 -3.87
N TYR A 105 -14.69 -3.10 -3.70
CA TYR A 105 -15.72 -3.94 -3.12
C TYR A 105 -16.02 -5.16 -3.99
N ALA A 106 -16.12 -4.97 -5.31
CA ALA A 106 -16.38 -6.04 -6.26
C ALA A 106 -15.31 -7.14 -6.24
N ARG A 107 -14.07 -6.81 -5.84
CA ARG A 107 -12.92 -7.73 -5.79
C ARG A 107 -12.60 -8.22 -4.39
N TYR A 108 -13.09 -7.56 -3.35
CA TYR A 108 -12.84 -7.93 -1.95
C TYR A 108 -13.11 -9.40 -1.66
N GLY A 109 -14.17 -9.97 -2.26
CA GLY A 109 -14.53 -11.38 -2.08
C GLY A 109 -13.39 -12.36 -2.38
N ALA A 110 -12.57 -12.09 -3.39
CA ALA A 110 -11.45 -12.94 -3.79
C ALA A 110 -10.25 -12.85 -2.82
N HIS A 111 -10.07 -11.70 -2.16
CA HIS A 111 -8.92 -11.40 -1.32
C HIS A 111 -9.17 -11.56 0.18
N ARG A 112 -10.44 -11.49 0.62
CA ARG A 112 -10.82 -11.39 2.04
C ARG A 112 -10.16 -12.43 2.94
N ARG A 113 -10.04 -13.68 2.49
CA ARG A 113 -9.48 -14.78 3.29
C ARG A 113 -7.97 -14.64 3.44
N ALA A 114 -7.28 -14.33 2.35
CA ALA A 114 -5.83 -14.12 2.37
C ALA A 114 -5.45 -12.88 3.17
N MET A 115 -6.21 -11.80 3.04
CA MET A 115 -6.03 -10.59 3.83
C MET A 115 -6.23 -10.86 5.33
N ALA A 116 -7.33 -11.54 5.71
CA ALA A 116 -7.58 -11.91 7.09
C ALA A 116 -6.48 -12.81 7.67
N ALA A 117 -6.07 -13.85 6.94
CA ALA A 117 -4.98 -14.72 7.37
C ALA A 117 -3.65 -13.98 7.55
N THR A 118 -3.36 -13.00 6.68
CA THR A 118 -2.17 -12.14 6.82
C THR A 118 -2.25 -11.28 8.08
N LEU A 119 -3.42 -10.70 8.37
CA LEU A 119 -3.63 -9.91 9.57
C LEU A 119 -3.51 -10.77 10.84
N ASP A 120 -4.15 -11.94 10.86
CA ASP A 120 -4.09 -12.89 11.98
C ASP A 120 -2.64 -13.30 12.26
N LEU A 121 -1.86 -13.57 11.21
CA LEU A 121 -0.44 -13.90 11.33
C LEU A 121 0.34 -12.76 11.98
N TRP A 122 0.17 -11.52 11.52
CA TRP A 122 0.89 -10.37 12.08
C TRP A 122 0.50 -10.07 13.52
N ILE A 123 -0.77 -10.22 13.87
CA ILE A 123 -1.25 -10.08 15.25
C ILE A 123 -0.61 -11.17 16.14
N ALA A 124 -0.61 -12.43 15.69
CA ALA A 124 0.01 -13.53 16.43
C ALA A 124 1.51 -13.31 16.64
N VAL A 125 2.20 -12.76 15.65
CA VAL A 125 3.62 -12.42 15.72
C VAL A 125 3.89 -11.31 16.74
N ALA A 126 3.07 -10.25 16.72
CA ALA A 126 3.20 -9.16 17.68
C ALA A 126 2.93 -9.64 19.11
N ALA A 127 1.88 -10.44 19.31
CA ALA A 127 1.54 -11.04 20.60
C ALA A 127 2.64 -11.96 21.12
N ALA A 128 3.20 -12.84 20.27
CA ALA A 128 4.28 -13.74 20.67
C ALA A 128 5.56 -12.98 21.04
N TRP A 129 5.89 -11.91 20.31
CA TRP A 129 7.06 -11.08 20.59
C TRP A 129 6.91 -10.31 21.91
N ALA A 130 5.72 -9.74 22.14
CA ALA A 130 5.38 -9.03 23.37
C ALA A 130 5.41 -9.95 24.60
N ALA A 131 4.82 -11.15 24.47
CA ALA A 131 4.80 -12.16 25.55
C ALA A 131 6.20 -12.65 25.93
N GLU A 132 7.11 -12.88 24.96
CA GLU A 132 8.51 -13.26 25.26
C GLU A 132 9.24 -12.20 26.09
N ARG A 133 8.81 -10.94 26.01
CA ARG A 133 9.44 -9.78 26.65
C ARG A 133 8.65 -9.24 27.84
N GLU A 134 7.55 -9.89 28.20
CA GLU A 134 6.68 -9.50 29.31
C GLU A 134 6.17 -8.06 29.19
N ILE A 135 5.94 -7.60 27.96
CA ILE A 135 5.37 -6.27 27.68
C ILE A 135 3.92 -6.38 27.17
N PRO A 136 3.06 -5.39 27.43
CA PRO A 136 1.73 -5.33 26.83
C PRO A 136 1.79 -5.17 25.32
N LEU A 137 0.79 -5.72 24.62
CA LEU A 137 0.53 -5.48 23.21
C LEU A 137 -0.47 -4.32 23.04
#